data_AF-A0A6I5N6W9-F1
#
_entry.id   AF-A0A6I5N6W9-F1
#
_cell.length_a   1.000
_cell.length_b   1.000
_cell.length_c   1.000
_cell.angle_alpha   90.00
_cell.angle_beta   90.00
_cell.angle_gamma   90.00
#
_symmetry.space_group_name_H-M   'P 1'
#
loop_
_entity.id
_entity.type
_entity.pdbx_description
1 polymer ?
#
loop_
_entity_poly.entity_id
_entity_poly.type
_entity_poly.pdbx_seq_one_letter_code
_entity_poly.pdbx_strand_id
1 'polypeptide(L)'
;MSQVLASQRWEGTGRIIRGAGKGATVPALQIETEADRVSFLSGPDAGEQVQLSEAETAETDMGTWQFSTAGNALEVIFYQDDPYRVIHYRLARD
;
A
#
# COMPACT_ATOMS: atom_id res chain seq x y z
N MET A 1 -19.05 -8.32 -3.71
CA MET A 1 -18.34 -9.26 -2.81
C MET A 1 -16.99 -8.62 -2.57
N SER A 2 -16.77 -8.04 -1.39
CA SER A 2 -15.46 -7.53 -1.00
C SER A 2 -14.49 -8.70 -0.89
N GLN A 3 -13.35 -8.61 -1.56
CA GLN A 3 -12.34 -9.65 -1.51
C GLN A 3 -11.66 -9.55 -0.13
N VAL A 4 -11.95 -10.53 0.73
CA VAL A 4 -11.36 -10.60 2.08
C VAL A 4 -9.86 -10.87 1.91
N LEU A 5 -9.00 -9.92 2.26
CA LEU A 5 -7.56 -10.17 2.33
C LEU A 5 -7.32 -11.19 3.45
N ALA A 6 -6.65 -12.30 3.12
CA ALA A 6 -6.28 -13.28 4.13
C ALA A 6 -5.32 -12.65 5.15
N SER A 7 -5.37 -13.12 6.40
CA SER A 7 -4.39 -12.78 7.43
C SER A 7 -2.98 -13.14 6.94
N GLN A 8 -2.20 -12.14 6.52
CA GLN A 8 -0.93 -12.35 5.82
C GLN A 8 -0.05 -11.11 5.92
N ARG A 9 1.26 -11.33 6.05
CA ARG A 9 2.27 -10.28 5.92
C ARG A 9 2.76 -10.16 4.49
N TRP A 10 2.95 -8.92 4.08
CA TRP A 10 3.39 -8.54 2.75
C TRP A 10 4.56 -7.57 2.84
N GLU A 11 5.58 -7.79 2.02
CA GLU A 11 6.73 -6.90 1.92
C GLU A 11 7.14 -6.68 0.46
N GLY A 12 7.57 -5.46 0.15
CA GLY A 12 8.14 -5.16 -1.17
C GLY A 12 8.58 -3.71 -1.31
N THR A 13 9.37 -3.45 -2.34
CA THR A 13 9.87 -2.10 -2.64
C THR A 13 8.91 -1.33 -3.54
N GLY A 14 8.93 -0.01 -3.42
CA GLY A 14 8.11 0.87 -4.24
C GLY A 14 8.94 1.61 -5.29
N ARG A 15 8.28 2.06 -6.35
CA ARG A 15 8.84 2.97 -7.35
C ARG A 15 7.94 4.17 -7.54
N ILE A 16 8.53 5.36 -7.58
CA ILE A 16 7.78 6.59 -7.89
C ILE A 16 7.50 6.62 -9.40
N ILE A 17 6.24 6.45 -9.79
CA ILE A 17 5.80 6.43 -11.19
C ILE A 17 5.36 7.81 -11.70
N ARG A 18 5.01 8.73 -10.79
CA ARG A 18 4.63 10.13 -11.10
C ARG A 18 5.00 11.07 -9.94
N GLY A 19 5.21 12.35 -10.26
CA GLY A 19 5.44 13.40 -9.26
C GLY A 19 6.92 13.58 -8.88
N ALA A 20 7.15 14.15 -7.70
CA ALA A 20 8.49 14.49 -7.21
C ALA A 20 9.36 13.23 -7.02
N GLY A 21 10.51 13.17 -7.69
CA GLY A 21 11.41 12.00 -7.60
C GLY A 21 11.02 10.83 -8.51
N LYS A 22 10.22 11.07 -9.56
CA LYS A 22 9.85 10.07 -10.57
C LYS A 22 11.06 9.24 -11.02
N GLY A 23 10.88 7.91 -11.00
CA GLY A 23 11.89 6.93 -11.40
C GLY A 23 12.73 6.40 -10.25
N ALA A 24 12.72 7.05 -9.08
CA ALA A 24 13.43 6.57 -7.91
C ALA A 24 12.71 5.40 -7.23
N THR A 25 13.50 4.54 -6.58
CA THR A 25 13.04 3.49 -5.69
C THR A 25 12.84 4.09 -4.29
N VAL A 26 11.78 3.69 -3.60
CA VAL A 26 11.53 4.03 -2.20
C VAL A 26 11.78 2.81 -1.30
N PRO A 27 12.04 3.02 0.01
CA PRO A 27 12.19 1.93 0.97
C PRO A 27 11.03 0.92 0.92
N ALA A 28 11.32 -0.29 1.39
CA ALA A 28 10.32 -1.35 1.44
C ALA A 28 9.13 -0.98 2.32
N LEU A 29 7.94 -1.29 1.80
CA LEU A 29 6.69 -1.24 2.52
C LEU A 29 6.40 -2.63 3.08
N GLN A 30 6.11 -2.68 4.37
CA GLN A 30 5.68 -3.87 5.09
C GLN A 30 4.29 -3.61 5.64
N ILE A 31 3.35 -4.51 5.35
CA ILE A 31 1.99 -4.44 5.86
C ILE A 31 1.53 -5.81 6.33
N GLU A 32 0.57 -5.82 7.24
CA GLU A 32 -0.20 -6.99 7.62
C GLU A 32 -1.66 -6.76 7.22
N THR A 33 -2.25 -7.69 6.50
CA THR A 33 -3.66 -7.63 6.10
C THR A 33 -4.47 -8.56 6.98
N GLU A 34 -5.65 -8.15 7.45
CA GLU A 34 -6.60 -9.01 8.16
C GLU A 34 -8.02 -8.67 7.71
N ALA A 35 -8.61 -9.54 6.89
CA ALA A 35 -9.89 -9.32 6.24
C ALA A 35 -9.96 -8.05 5.39
N ASP A 36 -10.60 -7.01 5.88
CA ASP A 36 -10.72 -5.71 5.25
C ASP A 36 -9.83 -4.65 5.92
N ARG A 37 -8.93 -5.06 6.82
CA ARG A 37 -8.00 -4.18 7.53
C ARG A 37 -6.57 -4.32 7.01
N VAL A 38 -5.84 -3.21 7.06
CA VAL A 38 -4.42 -3.14 6.76
C VAL A 38 -3.71 -2.44 7.90
N SER A 39 -2.69 -3.09 8.46
CA SER A 39 -1.77 -2.53 9.45
C SER A 39 -0.43 -2.24 8.79
N PHE A 40 0.03 -1.00 8.87
CA PHE A 40 1.30 -0.58 8.29
C PHE A 40 2.45 -0.82 9.28
N LEU A 41 3.38 -1.71 8.93
CA LEU A 41 4.56 -2.04 9.73
C LEU A 41 5.76 -1.16 9.36
N SER A 42 5.78 -0.64 8.13
CA SER A 42 6.76 0.34 7.65
C SER A 42 6.14 1.32 6.66
N GLY A 43 6.93 2.28 6.18
CA GLY A 43 6.50 3.25 5.17
C GLY A 43 5.96 4.55 5.76
N PRO A 44 5.28 5.37 4.93
CA PRO A 44 4.79 6.69 5.33
C PRO A 44 3.81 6.67 6.51
N ASP A 45 2.95 5.65 6.58
CA ASP A 45 1.90 5.51 7.60
C ASP A 45 2.27 4.43 8.64
N ALA A 46 3.55 4.21 8.90
CA ALA A 46 4.00 3.17 9.83
C ALA A 46 3.39 3.32 11.24
N GLY A 47 2.79 2.26 11.75
CA GLY A 47 2.07 2.23 13.02
C GLY A 47 0.57 2.52 12.90
N GLU A 48 0.09 2.92 11.71
CA GLU A 48 -1.34 3.10 11.47
C GLU A 48 -2.05 1.80 11.07
N GLN A 49 -3.35 1.78 11.33
CA GLN A 49 -4.25 0.73 10.87
C GLN A 49 -5.45 1.36 10.18
N VAL A 50 -5.76 0.89 8.97
CA VAL A 50 -6.85 1.41 8.15
C VAL A 50 -7.86 0.32 7.82
N GLN A 51 -9.10 0.76 7.61
CA GLN A 51 -10.21 -0.06 7.14
C GLN A 51 -10.40 0.20 5.65
N LEU A 52 -10.33 -0.85 4.83
CA LEU A 52 -10.53 -0.76 3.38
C LEU A 52 -12.00 -0.52 3.05
N SER A 53 -12.22 0.34 2.06
CA SER A 53 -13.52 0.53 1.41
C SER A 53 -13.88 -0.65 0.50
N GLU A 54 -15.11 -0.67 -0.02
CA GLU A 54 -15.51 -1.64 -1.06
C GLU A 54 -14.67 -1.53 -2.35
N ALA A 55 -14.01 -0.39 -2.57
CA ALA A 55 -13.12 -0.15 -3.70
C ALA A 55 -11.66 -0.54 -3.42
N GLU A 56 -11.39 -1.23 -2.31
CA GLU A 56 -10.05 -1.63 -1.87
C GLU A 56 -9.12 -0.40 -1.68
N THR A 57 -9.68 0.70 -1.17
CA THR A 57 -8.94 1.94 -0.87
C THR A 57 -9.00 2.30 0.61
N ALA A 58 -7.99 3.04 1.07
CA ALA A 58 -7.96 3.68 2.38
C ALA A 58 -7.38 5.10 2.26
N GLU A 59 -7.92 6.03 3.05
CA GLU A 59 -7.41 7.40 3.16
C GLU A 59 -6.68 7.55 4.50
N THR A 60 -5.49 8.18 4.45
CA THR A 60 -4.69 8.57 5.62
C THR A 60 -4.32 10.05 5.50
N ASP A 61 -3.70 10.61 6.54
CA ASP A 61 -3.21 12.00 6.50
C ASP A 61 -2.11 12.20 5.43
N MET A 62 -1.44 11.13 5.01
CA MET A 62 -0.36 11.16 4.01
C MET A 62 -0.86 11.01 2.58
N GLY A 63 -2.09 10.53 2.39
CA GLY A 63 -2.74 10.42 1.09
C GLY A 63 -3.67 9.22 0.96
N THR A 64 -3.85 8.73 -0.28
CA THR A 64 -4.75 7.60 -0.56
C THR A 64 -3.98 6.35 -0.95
N TRP A 65 -4.30 5.24 -0.29
CA TRP A 65 -3.82 3.92 -0.60
C TRP A 65 -4.86 3.15 -1.41
N GLN A 66 -4.41 2.44 -2.44
CA GLN A 66 -5.22 1.54 -3.25
C GLN A 66 -4.53 0.17 -3.30
N PHE A 67 -5.28 -0.88 -3.02
CA PHE A 67 -4.79 -2.25 -2.94
C PHE A 67 -5.44 -3.09 -4.04
N SER A 68 -4.71 -4.05 -4.60
CA SER A 68 -5.28 -5.04 -5.52
C SER A 68 -4.43 -6.31 -5.54
N THR A 69 -5.09 -7.47 -5.62
CA THR A 69 -4.38 -8.75 -5.69
C THR A 69 -4.02 -9.11 -7.14
N ALA A 70 -2.74 -9.46 -7.38
CA ALA A 70 -2.24 -9.87 -8.69
C ALA A 70 -1.52 -11.22 -8.57
N GLY A 71 -2.29 -12.31 -8.62
CA GLY A 71 -1.75 -13.66 -8.45
C GLY A 71 -1.21 -13.89 -7.04
N ASN A 72 0.10 -14.03 -6.90
CA ASN A 72 0.78 -14.20 -5.61
C ASN A 72 1.37 -12.91 -5.03
N ALA A 73 1.12 -11.76 -5.68
CA ALA A 73 1.56 -10.45 -5.25
C ALA A 73 0.37 -9.59 -4.82
N LEU A 74 0.65 -8.61 -3.96
CA LEU A 74 -0.24 -7.52 -3.64
C LEU A 74 0.32 -6.24 -4.28
N GLU A 75 -0.43 -5.68 -5.21
CA GLU A 75 -0.08 -4.43 -5.88
C GLU A 75 -0.72 -3.28 -5.09
N VAL A 76 0.11 -2.32 -4.68
CA VAL A 76 -0.32 -1.18 -3.86
C VAL A 76 0.08 0.11 -4.56
N ILE A 77 -0.90 0.99 -4.78
CA ILE A 77 -0.67 2.34 -5.30
C ILE A 77 -0.91 3.33 -4.16
N PHE A 78 0.09 4.15 -3.88
CA PHE A 78 -0.02 5.23 -2.91
C PHE A 78 0.02 6.58 -3.64
N TYR A 79 -1.08 7.32 -3.52
CA TYR A 79 -1.22 8.69 -3.99
C TYR A 79 -0.87 9.61 -2.80
N GLN A 80 0.39 10.00 -2.71
CA GLN A 80 0.91 10.86 -1.65
C GLN A 80 0.63 12.33 -1.98
N ASP A 81 0.17 13.10 -0.99
CA ASP A 81 -0.23 14.50 -1.17
C ASP A 81 0.95 15.49 -1.14
N ASP A 82 1.85 15.38 -0.16
CA ASP A 82 2.99 16.29 0.00
C ASP A 82 4.34 15.56 0.25
N PRO A 83 5.35 15.73 -0.64
CA PRO A 83 5.20 16.25 -1.99
C PRO A 83 4.36 15.28 -2.84
N TYR A 84 3.63 15.82 -3.81
CA TYR A 84 2.82 14.99 -4.70
C TYR A 84 3.65 13.89 -5.38
N ARG A 85 3.30 12.63 -5.10
CA ARG A 85 3.91 11.43 -5.69
C ARG A 85 2.84 10.38 -5.92
N VAL A 86 3.02 9.60 -6.98
CA VAL A 86 2.33 8.31 -7.14
C VAL A 86 3.38 7.24 -7.05
N ILE A 87 3.25 6.39 -6.03
CA ILE A 87 4.20 5.32 -5.73
C ILE A 87 3.49 3.99 -5.98
N HIS A 88 4.15 3.13 -6.76
CA HIS A 88 3.66 1.78 -7.01
C HIS A 88 4.56 0.79 -6.28
N TYR A 89 3.99 0.06 -5.33
CA TYR A 89 4.62 -1.04 -4.62
C TYR A 89 4.09 -2.37 -5.16
N ARG A 90 5.01 -3.33 -5.29
CA ARG A 90 4.68 -4.73 -5.54
C ARG A 90 5.16 -5.55 -4.37
N LEU A 91 4.23 -6.05 -3.57
CA LEU A 91 4.52 -6.77 -2.34
C LEU A 91 4.39 -8.28 -2.57
N ALA A 92 5.33 -9.04 -2.01
CA ALA A 92 5.28 -10.50 -1.94
C ALA A 92 4.92 -10.92 -0.53
N ARG A 93 4.41 -12.15 -0.39
CA ARG A 93 4.18 -12.76 0.92
C ARG A 93 5.52 -13.00 1.61
N ASP A 94 5.59 -12.60 2.87
CA ASP A 94 6.60 -13.07 3.83
C ASP A 94 6.23 -14.48 4.33
#